data_AF-A0A662TFY4-F1
#
_entry.id   AF-A0A662TFY4-F1
#
_cell.length_a   1.000
_cell.length_b   1.000
_cell.length_c   1.000
_cell.angle_alpha   90.00
_cell.angle_beta   90.00
_cell.angle_gamma   90.00
#
_symmetry.space_group_name_H-M   'P 1'
#
loop_
_entity.id
_entity.type
_entity.pdbx_description
1 polymer ?
#
loop_
_entity_poly.entity_id
_entity_poly.type
_entity_poly.pdbx_seq_one_letter_code
_entity_poly.pdbx_strand_id
1 'polypeptide(L)'
;DLNPKVARLLLNSGNECIPEDVDAKFTPVQISKLLGYSWNLMTIENCFDSVLKIVRKYFADRSGNRPDLSEEEEVILIVRVLQAKSWRVSCEQLRKSPPELMNTVRAIIRKLCIHYLNANEEMMMNYFVPLNSL
;
A
#
# COMPACT_ATOMS: atom_id res chain seq x y z
N ASP A 1 -6.78 4.13 20.11
CA ASP A 1 -7.15 3.63 18.76
C ASP A 1 -7.96 2.36 18.82
N LEU A 2 -8.81 2.17 17.80
CA LEU A 2 -9.52 0.92 17.56
C LEU A 2 -8.54 -0.25 17.39
N ASN A 3 -8.89 -1.42 17.95
CA ASN A 3 -8.11 -2.64 17.78
C ASN A 3 -7.99 -2.98 16.27
N PRO A 4 -6.78 -3.27 15.74
CA PRO A 4 -6.61 -3.52 14.30
C PRO A 4 -7.40 -4.71 13.75
N LYS A 5 -7.60 -5.76 14.54
CA LYS A 5 -8.41 -6.91 14.12
C LYS A 5 -9.89 -6.55 14.06
N VAL A 6 -10.38 -5.74 15.00
CA VAL A 6 -11.74 -5.21 14.95
C VAL A 6 -11.91 -4.27 13.75
N ALA A 7 -10.94 -3.39 13.50
CA ALA A 7 -10.94 -2.52 12.32
C ALA A 7 -10.96 -3.34 11.02
N ARG A 8 -10.20 -4.43 10.95
CA ARG A 8 -10.22 -5.37 9.81
C ARG A 8 -11.60 -5.98 9.60
N LEU A 9 -12.25 -6.44 10.67
CA LEU A 9 -13.61 -6.98 10.58
C LEU A 9 -14.58 -5.95 10.02
N LEU A 10 -14.53 -4.71 10.51
CA LEU A 10 -15.37 -3.61 10.01
C LEU A 10 -15.11 -3.32 8.52
N LEU A 11 -13.83 -3.22 8.13
CA LEU A 11 -13.43 -2.98 6.74
C LEU A 11 -13.84 -4.12 5.79
N ASN A 12 -14.06 -5.33 6.31
CA ASN A 12 -14.48 -6.49 5.53
C ASN A 12 -15.98 -6.81 5.68
N SER A 13 -16.71 -6.21 6.63
CA SER A 13 -18.12 -6.52 6.91
C SER A 13 -19.14 -5.65 6.17
N GLY A 14 -18.74 -4.49 5.65
CA GLY A 14 -19.65 -3.48 5.13
C GLY A 14 -19.97 -3.59 3.63
N ASN A 15 -21.25 -3.40 3.30
CA ASN A 15 -21.80 -3.02 1.98
C ASN A 15 -21.75 -1.48 1.77
N GLU A 16 -20.82 -0.77 2.41
CA GLU A 16 -20.79 0.69 2.33
C GLU A 16 -20.27 1.18 0.98
N CYS A 17 -20.82 2.31 0.53
CA CYS A 17 -20.43 2.98 -0.70
C CYS A 17 -18.92 3.23 -0.72
N ILE A 18 -18.27 2.84 -1.82
CA ILE A 18 -16.88 3.18 -2.10
C ILE A 18 -16.78 4.70 -2.17
N PRO A 19 -16.01 5.36 -1.30
CA PRO A 19 -15.82 6.81 -1.40
C PRO A 19 -15.25 7.17 -2.78
N GLU A 20 -15.80 8.19 -3.44
CA GLU A 20 -15.44 8.56 -4.82
C GLU A 20 -13.93 8.81 -5.02
N ASP A 21 -13.24 9.27 -3.97
CA ASP A 21 -11.80 9.54 -3.98
C ASP A 21 -10.94 8.27 -4.10
N VAL A 22 -11.51 7.10 -3.78
CA VAL A 22 -10.85 5.79 -3.88
C VAL A 22 -10.87 5.24 -5.31
N ASP A 23 -11.86 5.63 -6.12
CA ASP A 23 -11.95 5.21 -7.53
C ASP A 23 -11.21 6.17 -8.48
N ALA A 24 -10.78 7.33 -8.00
CA ALA A 24 -9.99 8.28 -8.78
C ALA A 24 -8.65 7.66 -9.26
N LYS A 25 -8.39 7.78 -10.57
CA LYS A 25 -7.12 7.33 -11.20
C LYS A 25 -5.88 7.89 -10.49
N PHE A 26 -4.80 7.12 -10.48
CA PHE A 26 -3.51 7.60 -9.98
C PHE A 26 -2.85 8.55 -10.99
N THR A 27 -2.28 9.65 -10.51
CA THR A 27 -1.51 10.54 -11.37
C THR A 27 -0.13 9.93 -11.68
N PRO A 28 0.56 10.34 -12.75
CA PRO A 28 1.91 9.85 -13.05
C PRO A 28 2.88 10.04 -11.88
N VAL A 29 2.79 11.15 -11.14
CA VAL A 29 3.60 11.40 -9.95
C VAL A 29 3.31 10.40 -8.82
N GLN A 30 2.04 10.07 -8.59
CA GLN A 30 1.65 9.06 -7.59
C GLN A 30 2.15 7.66 -7.98
N ILE A 31 2.07 7.33 -9.26
CA ILE A 31 2.58 6.06 -9.80
C ILE A 31 4.10 5.98 -9.61
N SER A 32 4.85 7.03 -10.01
CA SER A 32 6.30 7.11 -9.79
C SER A 32 6.66 6.88 -8.32
N LYS A 33 6.01 7.58 -7.39
CA LYS A 33 6.21 7.41 -5.95
C LYS A 33 6.00 5.97 -5.48
N LEU A 34 4.91 5.34 -5.92
CA LEU A 34 4.57 3.94 -5.56
C LEU A 34 5.60 2.94 -6.12
N LEU A 35 6.01 3.10 -7.37
CA LEU A 35 7.03 2.28 -8.01
C LEU A 35 8.37 2.44 -7.29
N GLY A 36 8.80 3.68 -7.03
CA GLY A 36 10.06 3.94 -6.34
C GLY A 36 10.09 3.34 -4.93
N TYR A 37 9.00 3.41 -4.17
CA TYR A 37 8.94 2.75 -2.86
C TYR A 37 9.00 1.23 -2.97
N SER A 38 8.19 0.63 -3.86
CA SER A 38 8.09 -0.83 -4.02
C SER A 38 9.31 -1.49 -4.67
N TRP A 39 10.16 -0.73 -5.36
CA TRP A 39 11.50 -1.13 -5.85
C TRP A 39 12.66 -0.60 -4.97
N ASN A 40 12.38 -0.16 -3.75
CA ASN A 40 13.40 0.23 -2.76
C ASN A 40 14.29 1.42 -3.18
N LEU A 41 13.76 2.34 -3.98
CA LEU A 41 14.41 3.61 -4.37
C LEU A 41 14.08 4.76 -3.41
N MET A 42 13.07 4.61 -2.55
CA MET A 42 12.72 5.61 -1.53
C MET A 42 12.08 4.98 -0.29
N THR A 43 11.92 5.78 0.77
CA THR A 43 11.20 5.40 1.99
C THR A 43 9.71 5.74 1.90
N ILE A 44 8.89 5.15 2.77
CA ILE A 44 7.44 5.34 2.74
C ILE A 44 7.05 6.80 3.05
N GLU A 45 7.86 7.51 3.82
CA GLU A 45 7.60 8.90 4.23
C GLU A 45 7.52 9.84 3.03
N ASN A 46 8.29 9.56 1.96
CA ASN A 46 8.29 10.37 0.73
C ASN A 46 7.06 10.12 -0.17
N CYS A 47 6.33 9.02 0.07
CA CYS A 47 5.23 8.57 -0.78
C CYS A 47 3.97 8.19 0.00
N PHE A 48 3.85 8.61 1.27
CA PHE A 48 2.79 8.13 2.15
C PHE A 48 1.40 8.49 1.61
N ASP A 49 1.25 9.64 0.94
CA ASP A 49 0.02 10.05 0.26
C ASP A 49 -0.45 9.01 -0.78
N SER A 50 0.49 8.53 -1.59
CA SER A 50 0.21 7.58 -2.66
C SER A 50 -0.01 6.17 -2.12
N VAL A 51 0.74 5.80 -1.08
CA VAL A 51 0.56 4.53 -0.35
C VAL A 51 -0.79 4.48 0.37
N LEU A 52 -1.20 5.55 1.04
CA LEU A 52 -2.51 5.64 1.68
C LEU A 52 -3.63 5.47 0.64
N LYS A 53 -3.50 6.12 -0.52
CA LYS A 53 -4.48 5.99 -1.61
C LYS A 53 -4.62 4.55 -2.11
N ILE A 54 -3.52 3.85 -2.40
CA ILE A 54 -3.59 2.46 -2.90
C ILE A 54 -4.07 1.47 -1.84
N VAL A 55 -3.76 1.70 -0.56
CA VAL A 55 -4.27 0.88 0.54
C VAL A 55 -5.77 1.13 0.77
N ARG A 56 -6.24 2.37 0.65
CA ARG A 56 -7.69 2.64 0.66
C ARG A 56 -8.40 1.99 -0.52
N LYS A 57 -7.79 2.00 -1.71
CA LYS A 57 -8.30 1.23 -2.88
C LYS A 57 -8.43 -0.25 -2.58
N TYR A 58 -7.40 -0.86 -1.97
CA TYR A 58 -7.46 -2.26 -1.56
C TYR A 58 -8.65 -2.56 -0.63
N PHE A 59 -8.84 -1.78 0.43
CA PHE A 59 -9.92 -2.05 1.39
C PHE A 59 -11.32 -1.70 0.88
N ALA A 60 -11.42 -0.82 -0.13
CA ALA A 60 -12.70 -0.49 -0.77
C ALA A 60 -13.04 -1.39 -1.96
N ASP A 61 -12.08 -2.14 -2.49
CA ASP A 61 -12.30 -3.03 -3.63
C ASP A 61 -13.25 -4.18 -3.25
N ARG A 62 -14.40 -4.21 -3.94
CA ARG A 62 -15.46 -5.23 -3.82
C ARG A 62 -15.67 -6.02 -5.10
N SER A 63 -14.80 -5.85 -6.10
CA SER A 63 -14.92 -6.49 -7.41
C SER A 63 -14.80 -8.02 -7.38
N GLY A 64 -14.40 -8.60 -6.25
CA GLY A 64 -14.04 -10.01 -6.12
C GLY A 64 -12.66 -10.34 -6.72
N ASN A 65 -11.97 -9.37 -7.31
CA ASN A 65 -10.65 -9.53 -7.91
C ASN A 65 -9.53 -8.90 -7.06
N ARG A 66 -9.80 -8.52 -5.81
CA ARG A 66 -8.80 -7.92 -4.91
C ARG A 66 -7.58 -8.85 -4.77
N PRO A 67 -6.32 -8.34 -4.75
CA PRO A 67 -5.16 -9.18 -4.56
C PRO A 67 -5.21 -9.89 -3.21
N ASP A 68 -4.74 -11.14 -3.16
CA ASP A 68 -4.77 -11.93 -1.93
C ASP A 68 -3.71 -11.41 -0.94
N LEU A 69 -4.16 -11.02 0.25
CA LEU A 69 -3.31 -10.66 1.39
C LEU A 69 -3.74 -11.50 2.59
N SER A 70 -2.77 -11.96 3.37
CA SER A 70 -3.07 -12.66 4.62
C SER A 70 -3.72 -11.72 5.65
N GLU A 71 -4.39 -12.28 6.67
CA GLU A 71 -4.92 -11.48 7.79
C GLU A 71 -3.83 -10.61 8.43
N GLU A 72 -2.61 -11.14 8.56
CA GLU A 72 -1.48 -10.41 9.12
C GLU A 72 -1.06 -9.24 8.22
N GLU A 73 -1.01 -9.43 6.91
CA GLU A 73 -0.70 -8.36 5.94
C GLU A 73 -1.76 -7.25 5.98
N GLU A 74 -3.04 -7.60 6.04
CA GLU A 74 -4.13 -6.62 6.20
C GLU A 74 -4.01 -5.85 7.52
N VAL A 75 -3.72 -6.54 8.63
CA VAL A 75 -3.50 -5.91 9.95
C VAL A 75 -2.30 -4.97 9.93
N ILE A 76 -1.21 -5.33 9.24
CA ILE A 76 -0.04 -4.47 9.03
C ILE A 76 -0.43 -3.19 8.30
N LEU A 77 -1.19 -3.28 7.21
CA LEU A 77 -1.66 -2.11 6.46
C LEU A 77 -2.58 -1.23 7.32
N ILE A 78 -3.46 -1.83 8.11
CA ILE A 78 -4.34 -1.09 9.01
C ILE A 78 -3.53 -0.30 10.03
N VAL A 79 -2.58 -0.94 10.72
CA VAL A 79 -1.76 -0.28 11.76
C VAL A 79 -0.86 0.79 11.14
N ARG A 80 -0.06 0.42 10.15
CA ARG A 80 1.00 1.29 9.63
C ARG A 80 0.45 2.40 8.73
N VAL A 81 -0.56 2.10 7.91
CA VAL A 81 -1.02 3.01 6.85
C VAL A 81 -2.35 3.66 7.23
N LEU A 82 -3.41 2.89 7.48
CA LEU A 82 -4.74 3.48 7.72
C LEU A 82 -4.83 4.22 9.07
N GLN A 83 -4.25 3.66 10.12
CA GLN A 83 -4.13 4.31 11.43
C GLN A 83 -2.91 5.25 11.52
N ALA A 84 -2.12 5.35 10.45
CA ALA A 84 -0.95 6.22 10.32
C ALA A 84 0.05 6.16 11.49
N LYS A 85 0.21 5.00 12.13
CA LYS A 85 1.11 4.85 13.27
C LYS A 85 2.58 4.96 12.85
N SER A 86 3.40 5.54 13.73
CA SER A 86 4.84 5.57 13.55
C SER A 86 5.45 4.16 13.49
N TRP A 87 6.66 4.03 12.94
CA TRP A 87 7.36 2.75 12.88
C TRP A 87 7.54 2.12 14.27
N ARG A 88 7.93 2.93 15.27
CA ARG A 88 8.12 2.46 16.65
C ARG A 88 6.84 1.84 17.21
N VAL A 89 5.72 2.56 17.13
CA VAL A 89 4.43 2.10 17.65
C VAL A 89 3.94 0.86 16.87
N SER A 90 4.10 0.87 15.55
CA SER A 90 3.73 -0.27 14.71
C SER A 90 4.52 -1.53 15.08
N CYS A 91 5.84 -1.42 15.26
CA CYS A 91 6.71 -2.54 15.64
C CYS A 91 6.35 -3.11 17.01
N GLU A 92 6.11 -2.24 18.00
CA GLU A 92 5.71 -2.63 19.35
C GLU A 92 4.37 -3.37 19.33
N GLN A 93 3.37 -2.80 18.66
CA GLN A 93 2.03 -3.37 18.60
C GLN A 93 1.98 -4.71 17.84
N LEU A 94 2.72 -4.82 16.75
CA LEU A 94 2.76 -6.01 15.89
C LEU A 94 3.81 -7.03 16.34
N ARG A 95 4.63 -6.70 17.36
CA ARG A 95 5.75 -7.51 17.85
C ARG A 95 6.71 -7.92 16.72
N LYS A 96 7.04 -6.98 15.85
CA LYS A 96 7.96 -7.17 14.72
C LYS A 96 9.20 -6.29 14.84
N SER A 97 10.30 -6.75 14.26
CA SER A 97 11.48 -5.89 14.13
C SER A 97 11.26 -4.81 13.06
N PRO A 98 11.92 -3.64 13.15
CA PRO A 98 11.79 -2.60 12.13
C PRO A 98 12.12 -3.07 10.69
N PRO A 99 13.22 -3.82 10.44
CA PRO A 99 13.53 -4.30 9.10
C PRO A 99 12.46 -5.26 8.55
N GLU A 100 11.96 -6.17 9.39
CA GLU A 100 10.90 -7.10 9.01
C GLU A 100 9.63 -6.34 8.61
N LEU A 101 9.12 -5.46 9.47
CA LEU A 101 7.89 -4.72 9.20
C LEU A 101 8.02 -3.83 7.96
N MET A 102 9.14 -3.13 7.79
CA MET A 102 9.39 -2.29 6.61
C MET A 102 9.41 -3.12 5.32
N ASN A 103 10.06 -4.28 5.34
CA ASN A 103 10.11 -5.18 4.19
C ASN A 103 8.74 -5.77 3.86
N THR A 104 7.96 -6.15 4.88
CA THR A 104 6.59 -6.65 4.67
C THR A 104 5.70 -5.57 4.07
N VAL A 105 5.71 -4.34 4.61
CA VAL A 105 4.92 -3.23 4.03
C VAL A 105 5.32 -2.98 2.58
N ARG A 106 6.63 -2.94 2.28
CA ARG A 106 7.11 -2.76 0.89
C ARG A 106 6.63 -3.87 -0.04
N ALA A 107 6.71 -5.13 0.40
CA ALA A 107 6.25 -6.28 -0.37
C ALA A 107 4.74 -6.23 -0.63
N ILE A 108 3.94 -5.85 0.37
CA ILE A 108 2.50 -5.66 0.20
C ILE A 108 2.22 -4.55 -0.81
N ILE A 109 2.86 -3.38 -0.69
CA ILE A 109 2.67 -2.29 -1.66
C ILE A 109 3.09 -2.71 -3.07
N ARG A 110 4.15 -3.51 -3.22
CA ARG A 110 4.54 -4.08 -4.52
C ARG A 110 3.43 -4.96 -5.10
N LYS A 111 2.83 -5.86 -4.30
CA LYS A 111 1.67 -6.68 -4.73
C LYS A 111 0.52 -5.79 -5.20
N LEU A 112 0.19 -4.74 -4.44
CA LEU A 112 -0.88 -3.81 -4.82
C LEU A 112 -0.57 -3.04 -6.11
N CYS A 113 0.69 -2.62 -6.33
CA CYS A 113 1.10 -1.94 -7.55
C CYS A 113 1.01 -2.86 -8.77
N ILE A 114 1.47 -4.12 -8.65
CA ILE A 114 1.36 -5.12 -9.71
C ILE A 114 -0.11 -5.30 -10.09
N HIS A 115 -0.99 -5.46 -9.10
CA HIS A 115 -2.40 -5.71 -9.34
C HIS A 115 -3.16 -4.48 -9.89
N TYR A 116 -3.06 -3.32 -9.24
CA TYR A 116 -3.89 -2.16 -9.58
C TYR A 116 -3.29 -1.25 -10.67
N LEU A 117 -1.98 -1.31 -10.89
CA LEU A 117 -1.29 -0.45 -11.85
C LEU A 117 -0.63 -1.24 -12.98
N ASN A 118 -0.75 -2.57 -12.99
CA ASN A 118 0.01 -3.46 -13.89
C ASN A 118 1.52 -3.21 -13.80
N ALA A 119 2.02 -2.90 -12.60
CA ALA A 119 3.43 -2.57 -12.39
C ALA A 119 4.34 -3.77 -12.70
N ASN A 120 5.39 -3.53 -13.45
CA ASN A 120 6.45 -4.48 -13.77
C ASN A 120 7.80 -3.76 -13.90
N GLU A 121 8.87 -4.50 -14.17
CA GLU A 121 10.21 -3.91 -14.29
C GLU A 121 10.32 -2.93 -15.47
N GLU A 122 9.66 -3.22 -16.59
CA GLU A 122 9.63 -2.33 -17.76
C GLU A 122 8.99 -0.98 -17.41
N MET A 123 7.84 -1.01 -16.73
CA MET A 123 7.17 0.19 -16.23
C MET A 123 8.09 0.97 -15.29
N MET A 124 8.77 0.28 -14.37
CA MET A 124 9.72 0.93 -13.46
C MET A 124 10.86 1.59 -14.24
N MET A 125 11.46 0.90 -15.22
CA MET A 125 12.51 1.46 -16.07
C MET A 125 12.01 2.70 -16.84
N ASN A 126 10.81 2.67 -17.40
CA ASN A 126 10.23 3.80 -18.12
C ASN A 126 10.02 5.05 -17.23
N TYR A 127 9.82 4.86 -15.92
CA TYR A 127 9.66 5.96 -14.96
C TYR A 127 10.99 6.52 -14.43
N PHE A 128 12.07 5.73 -14.44
CA PHE A 128 13.32 6.09 -13.73
C PHE A 128 14.59 6.06 -14.58
N VAL A 129 14.57 5.45 -15.77
CA VAL A 129 15.67 5.52 -16.74
C VAL A 129 15.37 6.67 -17.70
N PRO A 130 16.24 7.69 -17.80
CA PRO A 130 16.08 8.73 -18.80
C PRO A 130 16.26 8.13 -20.21
N LEU A 131 15.38 8.53 -21.13
CA LEU A 131 15.34 8.16 -22.56
C LEU A 131 16.64 8.43 -23.36
N ASN A 132 17.72 8.88 -22.73
CA ASN A 132 19.01 9.20 -23.37
C ASN A 132 20.05 8.06 -23.26
N SER A 133 19.60 6.81 -23.21
CA SER A 133 20.48 5.62 -23.18
C SER A 133 20.49 4.83 -24.50
N LEU A 134 19.94 5.41 -25.58
CA LEU A 134 19.93 4.86 -26.94
C LEU A 134 20.64 5.81 -27.91
#